data_AF-A0A5D4H7P3-F1
#
_entry.id   AF-A0A5D4H7P3-F1
#
_cell.length_a   1.000
_cell.length_b   1.000
_cell.length_c   1.000
_cell.angle_alpha   90.00
_cell.angle_beta   90.00
_cell.angle_gamma   90.00
#
_symmetry.space_group_name_H-M   'P 1'
#
loop_
_entity.id
_entity.type
_entity.pdbx_description
1 polymer ?
#
loop_
_entity_poly.entity_id
_entity_poly.type
_entity_poly.pdbx_seq_one_letter_code
_entity_poly.pdbx_strand_id
1 'polypeptide(L)'
;MTIRIRYSAFTLLEMTIAMLIAAICMGIAFYVLRTFTQMGEAQQREKQAAFGLQLFQHRMQREFLEADYVRFADNTLVLDRDIGQTRYVFLDSTVIRSQQDIPTDTLYGQPEYLTVEYIKNLRQEIVEVCQFELQTENKRYPFVLRKVYSAENLINLPAE
;
A
#
# COMPACT_ATOMS: atom_id res chain seq x y z
N MET A 1 -27.63 -20.18 66.16
CA MET A 1 -26.42 -21.02 66.30
C MET A 1 -25.40 -20.51 65.29
N THR A 2 -24.47 -19.65 65.71
CA THR A 2 -23.47 -19.03 64.83
C THR A 2 -22.22 -19.91 64.82
N ILE A 3 -21.99 -20.62 63.72
CA ILE A 3 -20.80 -21.46 63.53
C ILE A 3 -19.59 -20.52 63.41
N ARG A 4 -18.73 -20.48 64.43
CA ARG A 4 -17.46 -19.76 64.38
C ARG A 4 -16.39 -20.69 63.82
N ILE A 5 -16.11 -20.58 62.53
CA ILE A 5 -14.99 -21.26 61.89
C ILE A 5 -13.71 -20.51 62.30
N ARG A 6 -12.84 -21.19 63.05
CA ARG A 6 -11.61 -20.62 63.60
C ARG A 6 -10.46 -21.04 62.69
N TYR A 7 -10.15 -20.22 61.70
CA TYR A 7 -9.05 -20.46 60.78
C TYR A 7 -7.72 -20.32 61.53
N SER A 8 -6.80 -21.26 61.33
CA SER A 8 -5.42 -21.13 61.82
C SER A 8 -4.79 -19.92 61.12
N ALA A 9 -4.16 -19.01 61.86
CA ALA A 9 -3.48 -17.85 61.26
C ALA A 9 -2.45 -18.25 60.18
N PHE A 10 -1.95 -19.48 60.26
CA PHE A 10 -1.05 -20.09 59.29
C PHE A 10 -1.68 -20.26 57.89
N THR A 11 -2.94 -20.68 57.79
CA THR A 11 -3.60 -20.91 56.49
C THR A 11 -4.01 -19.62 55.78
N LEU A 12 -4.23 -18.54 56.55
CA LEU A 12 -4.50 -17.21 55.98
C LEU A 12 -3.23 -16.59 55.37
N LEU A 13 -2.07 -16.83 56.00
CA LEU A 13 -0.77 -16.41 55.48
C LEU A 13 -0.40 -17.18 54.21
N GLU A 14 -0.63 -18.49 54.16
CA GLU A 14 -0.39 -19.30 52.95
C GLU A 14 -1.26 -18.86 51.76
N MET A 15 -2.56 -18.62 52.01
CA MET A 15 -3.49 -18.10 50.99
C MET A 15 -3.04 -16.74 50.44
N THR A 16 -2.61 -15.82 51.30
CA THR A 16 -2.19 -14.48 50.87
C THR A 16 -0.89 -14.51 50.06
N ILE A 17 0.07 -15.36 50.44
CA ILE A 17 1.28 -15.59 49.65
C ILE A 17 0.93 -16.20 48.28
N ALA A 18 0.06 -17.21 48.24
CA ALA A 18 -0.38 -17.82 46.99
C ALA A 18 -1.09 -16.81 46.07
N MET A 19 -1.97 -15.97 46.62
CA MET A 19 -2.64 -14.90 45.88
C MET A 19 -1.67 -13.84 45.35
N LEU A 20 -0.67 -13.46 46.15
CA LEU A 20 0.36 -12.51 45.74
C LEU A 20 1.18 -13.07 44.56
N ILE A 21 1.63 -14.32 44.66
CA ILE A 21 2.36 -15.00 43.60
C ILE A 21 1.49 -15.09 42.34
N ALA A 22 0.23 -15.49 42.47
CA ALA A 22 -0.71 -15.56 41.35
C ALA A 22 -0.89 -14.18 40.68
N ALA A 23 -1.03 -13.11 41.46
CA ALA A 23 -1.17 -11.76 40.95
C ALA A 23 0.07 -11.30 40.17
N ILE A 24 1.27 -11.60 40.68
CA ILE A 24 2.53 -11.30 39.98
C ILE A 24 2.60 -12.08 38.66
N CYS A 25 2.31 -13.38 38.69
CA CYS A 25 2.30 -14.22 37.49
C CYS A 25 1.31 -13.70 36.44
N MET A 26 0.09 -13.34 36.86
CA MET A 26 -0.91 -12.73 35.97
C MET A 26 -0.41 -11.39 35.41
N GLY A 27 0.20 -10.54 36.24
CA GLY A 27 0.78 -9.27 35.79
C GLY A 27 1.82 -9.44 34.69
N ILE A 28 2.73 -10.40 34.86
CA ILE A 28 3.74 -10.75 33.84
C ILE A 28 3.07 -11.29 32.58
N ALA A 29 2.11 -12.21 32.71
CA ALA A 29 1.39 -12.78 31.58
C ALA A 29 0.65 -11.71 30.76
N PHE A 30 -0.05 -10.79 31.43
CA PHE A 30 -0.74 -9.67 30.78
C PHE A 30 0.23 -8.70 30.11
N TYR A 31 1.37 -8.42 30.74
CA TYR A 31 2.41 -7.59 30.14
C TYR A 31 2.91 -8.20 28.84
N VAL A 32 3.30 -9.48 28.88
CA VAL A 32 3.78 -10.22 27.70
C VAL A 32 2.71 -10.23 26.60
N LEU A 33 1.47 -10.59 26.93
CA LEU A 33 0.37 -10.60 25.97
C LEU A 33 0.19 -9.24 25.30
N ARG A 34 0.15 -8.16 26.08
CA ARG A 34 0.01 -6.80 25.56
C ARG A 34 1.15 -6.43 24.61
N THR A 35 2.39 -6.77 24.96
CA THR A 35 3.56 -6.52 24.10
C THR A 35 3.42 -7.25 22.76
N PHE A 36 3.07 -8.54 22.78
CA PHE A 36 2.88 -9.29 21.54
C PHE A 36 1.75 -8.75 20.67
N THR A 37 0.62 -8.36 21.27
CA THR A 37 -0.48 -7.74 20.51
C THR A 37 -0.05 -6.44 19.84
N GLN A 38 0.66 -5.56 20.57
CA GLN A 38 1.15 -4.30 20.02
C GLN A 38 2.15 -4.51 18.87
N MET A 39 3.07 -5.47 19.02
CA MET A 39 4.02 -5.81 17.95
C MET A 39 3.30 -6.39 16.73
N GLY A 40 2.30 -7.25 16.95
CA GLY A 40 1.49 -7.84 15.89
C GLY A 40 0.70 -6.79 15.11
N GLU A 41 0.05 -5.85 15.80
CA GLU A 41 -0.68 -4.75 15.16
C GLU A 41 0.23 -3.84 14.34
N ALA A 42 1.40 -3.49 14.86
CA ALA A 42 2.37 -2.66 14.14
C ALA A 42 2.86 -3.36 12.85
N GLN A 43 3.23 -4.64 12.94
CA GLN A 43 3.61 -5.43 11.77
C GLN A 43 2.47 -5.59 10.76
N GLN A 44 1.23 -5.78 11.24
CA GLN A 44 0.08 -5.92 10.37
C GLN A 44 -0.18 -4.65 9.57
N ARG A 45 -0.06 -3.46 10.21
CA ARG A 45 -0.21 -2.17 9.53
C ARG A 45 0.88 -1.95 8.48
N GLU A 46 2.14 -2.25 8.80
CA GLU A 46 3.24 -2.15 7.84
C GLU A 46 3.01 -3.07 6.62
N LYS A 47 2.58 -4.31 6.86
CA LYS A 47 2.26 -5.27 5.79
C LYS A 47 1.08 -4.82 4.94
N GLN A 48 0.02 -4.28 5.53
CA GLN A 48 -1.13 -3.76 4.79
C GLN A 48 -0.75 -2.60 3.87
N ALA A 49 0.06 -1.66 4.36
CA ALA A 49 0.56 -0.55 3.55
C ALA A 49 1.44 -1.05 2.39
N ALA A 50 2.38 -1.96 2.67
CA ALA A 50 3.24 -2.55 1.65
C ALA A 50 2.44 -3.35 0.60
N PHE A 51 1.43 -4.10 1.03
CA PHE A 51 0.56 -4.86 0.15
C PHE A 51 -0.27 -3.95 -0.76
N GLY A 52 -0.84 -2.86 -0.22
CA GLY A 52 -1.57 -1.87 -1.01
C GLY A 52 -0.70 -1.23 -2.11
N LEU A 53 0.54 -0.86 -1.76
CA LEU A 53 1.51 -0.36 -2.71
C LEU A 53 1.84 -1.38 -3.82
N GLN A 54 2.11 -2.64 -3.45
CA GLN A 54 2.39 -3.70 -4.42
C GLN A 54 1.21 -3.96 -5.35
N LEU A 55 -0.02 -3.95 -4.82
CA LEU A 55 -1.22 -4.13 -5.61
C LEU A 55 -1.41 -2.98 -6.61
N PHE A 56 -1.20 -1.73 -6.16
CA PHE A 56 -1.26 -0.55 -7.03
C PHE A 56 -0.19 -0.63 -8.13
N GLN A 57 1.06 -0.94 -7.77
CA GLN A 57 2.16 -1.08 -8.72
C GLN A 57 1.87 -2.16 -9.75
N HIS A 58 1.42 -3.34 -9.32
CA HIS A 58 1.09 -4.43 -10.22
C HIS A 58 -0.07 -4.05 -11.15
N ARG A 59 -1.11 -3.40 -10.62
CA ARG A 59 -2.24 -2.90 -11.42
C ARG A 59 -1.79 -1.88 -12.44
N MET A 60 -0.99 -0.89 -12.05
CA MET A 60 -0.46 0.13 -12.97
C MET A 60 0.42 -0.47 -14.06
N GLN A 61 1.30 -1.42 -13.72
CA GLN A 61 2.13 -2.15 -14.69
C GLN A 61 1.29 -2.91 -15.69
N ARG A 62 0.34 -3.70 -15.19
CA ARG A 62 -0.59 -4.43 -16.06
C ARG A 62 -1.37 -3.45 -16.92
N GLU A 63 -1.83 -2.34 -16.34
CA GLU A 63 -2.68 -1.42 -17.05
C GLU A 63 -1.96 -0.72 -18.20
N PHE A 64 -0.72 -0.32 -17.94
CA PHE A 64 0.21 0.24 -18.90
C PHE A 64 0.51 -0.74 -20.04
N LEU A 65 0.81 -2.00 -19.72
CA LEU A 65 1.11 -3.03 -20.70
C LEU A 65 -0.07 -3.40 -21.60
N GLU A 66 -1.29 -3.36 -21.09
CA GLU A 66 -2.51 -3.69 -21.82
C GLU A 66 -3.15 -2.50 -22.55
N ALA A 67 -2.71 -1.26 -22.30
CA ALA A 67 -3.22 -0.08 -23.00
C ALA A 67 -2.98 -0.17 -24.52
N ASP A 68 -3.85 0.38 -25.36
CA ASP A 68 -3.58 0.41 -26.80
C ASP A 68 -2.47 1.44 -27.09
N TYR A 69 -2.60 2.62 -26.48
CA TYR A 69 -1.60 3.68 -26.46
C TYR A 69 -1.60 4.42 -25.13
N VAL A 70 -0.46 5.05 -24.84
CA VAL A 70 -0.22 5.76 -23.58
C VAL A 70 0.31 7.13 -23.91
N ARG A 71 -0.30 8.15 -23.30
CA ARG A 71 0.06 9.56 -23.46
C ARG A 71 0.36 10.16 -22.09
N PHE A 72 1.20 11.17 -22.06
CA PHE A 72 1.51 11.90 -20.85
C PHE A 72 1.38 13.39 -21.11
N ALA A 73 0.50 14.06 -20.37
CA ALA A 73 0.26 15.50 -20.45
C ALA A 73 -0.17 16.01 -19.08
N ASP A 74 0.22 17.24 -18.73
CA ASP A 74 -0.19 17.91 -17.48
C ASP A 74 -0.05 17.05 -16.22
N ASN A 75 1.12 16.41 -16.09
CA ASN A 75 1.42 15.50 -14.99
C ASN A 75 0.43 14.33 -14.84
N THR A 76 -0.20 13.95 -15.96
CA THR A 76 -1.21 12.89 -16.03
C THR A 76 -0.81 11.87 -17.08
N LEU A 77 -0.68 10.61 -16.65
CA LEU A 77 -0.48 9.49 -17.54
C LEU A 77 -1.84 8.93 -17.94
N VAL A 78 -2.14 9.01 -19.23
CA VAL A 78 -3.41 8.62 -19.83
C VAL A 78 -3.20 7.32 -20.59
N LEU A 79 -3.94 6.29 -20.18
CA LEU A 79 -3.91 4.96 -20.76
C LEU A 79 -5.22 4.75 -21.51
N ASP A 80 -5.15 4.74 -22.82
CA ASP A 80 -6.30 4.54 -23.69
C ASP A 80 -6.44 3.07 -24.04
N ARG A 81 -7.68 2.57 -23.97
CA ARG A 81 -8.08 1.23 -24.40
C ARG A 81 -9.39 1.31 -25.17
N ASP A 82 -9.64 0.31 -26.00
CA ASP A 82 -10.91 0.14 -26.71
C ASP A 82 -12.14 0.21 -25.77
N ILE A 83 -12.02 -0.37 -24.57
CA ILE A 83 -13.09 -0.41 -23.55
C ILE A 83 -13.16 0.84 -22.65
N GLY A 84 -12.28 1.82 -22.84
CA GLY A 84 -12.26 3.08 -22.09
C GLY A 84 -10.88 3.53 -21.64
N GLN A 85 -10.86 4.65 -20.91
CA GLN A 85 -9.62 5.33 -20.53
C GLN A 85 -9.38 5.25 -19.02
N THR A 86 -8.12 5.00 -18.65
CA THR A 86 -7.64 5.10 -17.27
C THR A 86 -6.62 6.23 -17.18
N ARG A 87 -6.70 7.07 -16.15
CA ARG A 87 -5.76 8.18 -15.93
C ARG A 87 -5.08 8.03 -14.59
N TYR A 88 -3.78 8.32 -14.56
CA TYR A 88 -2.99 8.45 -13.36
C TYR A 88 -2.51 9.89 -13.23
N VAL A 89 -3.07 10.62 -12.28
CA VAL A 89 -2.69 12.01 -11.99
C VAL A 89 -1.63 11.99 -10.91
N PHE A 90 -0.46 12.53 -11.24
CA PHE A 90 0.63 12.69 -10.29
C PHE A 90 0.47 14.05 -9.62
N LEU A 91 0.35 14.05 -8.29
CA LEU A 91 0.28 15.24 -7.45
C LEU A 91 1.49 15.24 -6.51
N ASP A 92 1.75 16.37 -5.85
CA ASP A 92 2.93 16.55 -4.98
C ASP A 92 3.03 15.50 -3.86
N SER A 93 1.92 14.94 -3.39
CA SER A 93 1.89 13.99 -2.28
C SER A 93 1.08 12.72 -2.53
N THR A 94 0.53 12.56 -3.74
CA THR A 94 -0.32 11.42 -4.07
C THR A 94 -0.27 11.09 -5.57
N VAL A 95 -0.61 9.85 -5.91
CA VAL A 95 -0.92 9.42 -7.27
C VAL A 95 -2.35 8.91 -7.30
N ILE A 96 -3.20 9.56 -8.08
CA ILE A 96 -4.63 9.23 -8.16
C ILE A 96 -4.90 8.46 -9.45
N ARG A 97 -5.52 7.28 -9.32
CA ARG A 97 -6.05 6.52 -10.46
C ARG A 97 -7.53 6.83 -10.64
N SER A 98 -7.91 7.26 -11.83
CA SER A 98 -9.31 7.39 -12.25
C SER A 98 -9.59 6.52 -13.47
N GLN A 99 -10.82 6.00 -13.55
CA GLN A 99 -11.30 5.26 -14.69
C GLN A 99 -12.58 5.94 -15.17
N GLN A 100 -12.62 6.34 -16.44
CA GLN A 100 -13.73 7.13 -16.99
C GLN A 100 -14.10 8.33 -16.10
N ASP A 101 -13.10 9.12 -15.67
CA ASP A 101 -13.26 10.29 -14.80
C ASP A 101 -13.73 10.02 -13.36
N ILE A 102 -13.89 8.75 -12.96
CA ILE A 102 -14.25 8.37 -11.60
C ILE A 102 -12.98 8.00 -10.83
N PRO A 103 -12.61 8.70 -9.74
CA PRO A 103 -11.51 8.29 -8.88
C PRO A 103 -11.81 6.92 -8.26
N THR A 104 -10.86 5.99 -8.39
CA THR A 104 -11.06 4.59 -8.00
C THR A 104 -9.98 4.09 -7.03
N ASP A 105 -8.77 4.62 -7.15
CA ASP A 105 -7.66 4.23 -6.30
C ASP A 105 -6.76 5.44 -6.05
N THR A 106 -6.11 5.48 -4.88
CA THR A 106 -5.22 6.59 -4.50
C THR A 106 -4.05 6.05 -3.73
N LEU A 107 -2.86 6.33 -4.26
CA LEU A 107 -1.61 5.99 -3.62
C LEU A 107 -1.06 7.24 -2.94
N TYR A 108 -0.76 7.13 -1.65
CA TYR A 108 -0.16 8.22 -0.86
C TYR A 108 1.35 8.11 -0.89
N GLY A 109 2.02 9.24 -1.13
CA GLY A 109 3.47 9.32 -1.27
C GLY A 109 3.85 10.39 -2.29
N GLN A 110 5.03 10.98 -2.11
CA GLN A 110 5.54 12.02 -2.99
C GLN A 110 6.19 11.35 -4.22
N PRO A 111 5.65 11.53 -5.43
CA PRO A 111 6.32 11.06 -6.65
C PRO A 111 7.52 11.99 -6.95
N GLU A 112 8.71 11.41 -6.99
CA GLU A 112 9.96 12.07 -7.33
C GLU A 112 10.56 11.48 -8.61
N TYR A 113 11.44 12.23 -9.28
CA TYR A 113 12.19 11.80 -10.46
C TYR A 113 11.35 11.25 -11.62
N LEU A 114 10.12 11.78 -11.79
CA LEU A 114 9.25 11.40 -12.90
C LEU A 114 9.93 11.69 -14.23
N THR A 115 10.19 10.64 -14.99
CA THR A 115 10.80 10.68 -16.32
C THR A 115 9.93 9.89 -17.28
N VAL A 116 9.66 10.49 -18.44
CA VAL A 116 8.84 9.90 -19.49
C VAL A 116 9.66 9.89 -20.77
N GLU A 117 9.78 8.72 -21.40
CA GLU A 117 10.44 8.55 -22.69
C GLU A 117 9.40 8.19 -23.74
N TYR A 118 9.51 8.84 -24.91
CA TYR A 118 8.60 8.68 -26.02
C TYR A 118 9.22 7.83 -27.13
N ILE A 119 8.37 7.13 -27.89
CA ILE A 119 8.85 6.38 -29.05
C ILE A 119 9.42 7.34 -30.09
N LYS A 120 10.68 7.12 -30.45
CA LYS A 120 11.37 7.93 -31.47
C LYS A 120 10.72 7.73 -32.84
N ASN A 121 10.66 8.81 -33.62
CA ASN A 121 10.19 8.83 -35.02
C ASN A 121 8.67 8.67 -35.24
N LEU A 122 7.85 8.88 -34.20
CA LEU A 122 6.40 9.06 -34.35
C LEU A 122 6.04 10.55 -34.26
N ARG A 123 4.98 10.95 -34.99
CA ARG A 123 4.44 12.32 -34.90
C ARG A 123 3.72 12.58 -33.58
N GLN A 124 3.20 11.54 -32.96
CA GLN A 124 2.47 11.61 -31.70
C GLN A 124 3.39 11.28 -30.53
N GLU A 125 3.21 12.00 -29.42
CA GLU A 125 3.94 11.84 -28.16
C GLU A 125 3.45 10.59 -27.39
N ILE A 126 3.74 9.42 -27.95
CA ILE A 126 3.39 8.12 -27.36
C ILE A 126 4.50 7.70 -26.41
N VAL A 127 4.12 7.36 -25.19
CA VAL A 127 5.03 6.98 -24.11
C VAL A 127 5.51 5.54 -24.27
N GLU A 128 6.81 5.32 -24.40
CA GLU A 128 7.43 3.99 -24.34
C GLU A 128 7.75 3.60 -22.89
N VAL A 129 8.32 4.54 -22.14
CA VAL A 129 8.80 4.34 -20.77
C VAL A 129 8.27 5.44 -19.87
N CYS A 130 7.77 5.06 -18.71
CA CYS A 130 7.45 5.98 -17.63
C CYS A 130 8.07 5.44 -16.35
N GLN A 131 8.91 6.24 -15.72
CA GLN A 131 9.60 5.88 -14.49
C GLN A 131 9.47 7.00 -13.46
N PHE A 132 9.30 6.63 -12.21
CA PHE A 132 9.31 7.55 -11.07
C PHE A 132 9.64 6.80 -9.80
N GLU A 133 10.02 7.51 -8.75
CA GLU A 133 10.16 6.95 -7.41
C GLU A 133 9.05 7.49 -6.53
N LEU A 134 8.39 6.62 -5.77
CA LEU A 134 7.45 7.06 -4.75
C LEU A 134 8.19 7.12 -3.40
N GLN A 135 8.33 8.31 -2.85
CA GLN A 135 8.82 8.53 -1.49
C GLN A 135 7.67 8.42 -0.51
N THR A 136 7.75 7.47 0.42
CA THR A 136 6.84 7.33 1.56
C THR A 136 7.66 7.30 2.83
N GLU A 137 7.31 8.08 3.86
CA GLU A 137 7.98 8.17 5.18
C GLU A 137 9.50 7.85 5.17
N ASN A 138 9.89 6.57 5.23
CA ASN A 138 11.29 6.12 5.29
C ASN A 138 11.77 5.23 4.12
N LYS A 139 10.99 5.06 3.05
CA LYS A 139 11.33 4.16 1.94
C LYS A 139 11.01 4.82 0.59
N ARG A 140 11.85 4.53 -0.40
CA ARG A 140 11.65 4.86 -1.82
C ARG A 140 11.27 3.61 -2.58
N TYR A 141 10.26 3.73 -3.42
CA TYR A 141 9.77 2.63 -4.23
C TYR A 141 9.86 2.98 -5.71
N PRO A 142 10.71 2.29 -6.50
CA PRO A 142 10.85 2.58 -7.91
C PRO A 142 9.67 1.99 -8.69
N PHE A 143 9.05 2.83 -9.51
CA PHE A 143 8.10 2.46 -10.53
C PHE A 143 8.79 2.56 -11.87
N VAL A 144 8.87 1.44 -12.58
CA VAL A 144 9.41 1.38 -13.94
C VAL A 144 8.37 0.69 -14.80
N LEU A 145 7.79 1.47 -15.71
CA LEU A 145 6.77 1.03 -16.66
C LEU A 145 7.38 1.11 -18.04
N ARG A 146 7.39 -0.01 -18.76
CA ARG A 146 7.88 -0.08 -20.13
C ARG A 146 6.88 -0.84 -20.98
N LYS A 147 6.58 -0.30 -22.16
CA LYS A 147 5.67 -0.92 -23.10
C LYS A 147 6.37 -1.11 -24.44
N VAL A 148 6.25 -2.33 -24.97
CA VAL A 148 6.64 -2.64 -26.34
C VAL A 148 5.36 -2.68 -27.16
N TYR A 149 5.25 -1.78 -28.12
CA TYR A 149 4.08 -1.66 -28.97
C TYR A 149 4.13 -2.66 -30.13
N SER A 150 2.98 -3.26 -30.46
CA SER A 150 2.83 -4.06 -31.67
C SER A 150 2.77 -3.15 -32.90
N ALA A 151 3.05 -3.70 -34.08
CA ALA A 151 2.89 -2.95 -35.34
C ALA A 151 1.43 -2.49 -35.55
N GLU A 152 0.45 -3.32 -35.14
CA GLU A 152 -0.97 -2.99 -35.23
C GLU A 152 -1.33 -1.74 -34.41
N ASN A 153 -0.86 -1.66 -33.16
CA ASN A 153 -1.11 -0.50 -32.31
C ASN A 153 -0.49 0.79 -32.88
N LEU A 154 0.67 0.68 -33.55
CA LEU A 154 1.34 1.82 -34.17
C LEU A 154 0.67 2.27 -35.48
N ILE A 155 -0.02 1.37 -36.17
CA ILE A 155 -0.75 1.68 -37.40
C ILE A 155 -2.12 2.31 -37.09
N ASN A 156 -2.78 1.83 -36.04
CA ASN A 156 -4.15 2.24 -35.67
C ASN A 156 -4.18 3.41 -34.67
N LEU A 157 -3.19 4.28 -34.71
CA LEU A 157 -3.16 5.45 -33.83
C LEU A 157 -4.30 6.41 -34.20
N PRO A 158 -5.07 6.92 -33.22
CA PRO A 158 -6.12 7.89 -33.50
C PRO A 158 -5.49 9.14 -34.13
N ALA A 159 -6.03 9.61 -35.25
CA ALA A 159 -5.62 10.90 -35.82
C ALA A 159 -6.02 12.02 -34.84
N GLU A 160 -5.14 13.01 -34.65
CA GLU A 160 -5.40 14.19 -33.82
C GLU A 160 -6.62 15.00 -34.30
#